data_AF-A0A7V6A523-F1
#
_entry.id   AF-A0A7V6A523-F1
#
_cell.length_a   1.000
_cell.length_b   1.000
_cell.length_c   1.000
_cell.angle_alpha   90.00
_cell.angle_beta   90.00
_cell.angle_gamma   90.00
#
_symmetry.space_group_name_H-M   'P 1'
#
loop_
_entity.id
_entity.type
_entity.pdbx_description
1 polymer ?
#
loop_
_entity_poly.entity_id
_entity_poly.type
_entity_poly.pdbx_seq_one_letter_code
_entity_poly.pdbx_strand_id
1 'polypeptide(L)'
;MDKGRRYVVCHNPLEAAKDAADREAMLAALQDKLRQGVRGLVGNRGFRRFLKVEKEAVSIDQAAVKAEARFDGKYVLRTDTELPAAEVAVQ
;
A
#
# COMPACT_ATOMS: atom_id res chain seq x y z
N MET A 1 -34.56 4.82 11.85
CA MET A 1 -33.43 5.63 12.37
C MET A 1 -32.17 5.05 11.76
N ASP A 2 -31.46 5.84 10.95
CA ASP A 2 -30.20 5.42 10.35
C ASP A 2 -29.17 5.28 11.48
N LYS A 3 -28.75 4.05 11.81
CA LYS A 3 -27.70 3.86 12.81
C LYS A 3 -26.44 4.52 12.28
N GLY A 4 -25.92 5.53 13.01
CA GLY A 4 -24.77 6.31 12.58
C GLY A 4 -23.58 5.41 12.23
N ARG A 5 -23.06 5.54 11.01
CA ARG A 5 -21.89 4.77 10.56
C ARG A 5 -20.62 5.41 11.10
N ARG A 6 -19.77 4.61 11.75
CA ARG A 6 -18.45 5.00 12.24
C ARG A 6 -17.37 4.20 11.53
N TYR A 7 -16.22 4.83 11.34
CA TYR A 7 -15.03 4.22 10.76
C TYR A 7 -13.88 4.32 11.76
N VAL A 8 -13.23 3.19 12.05
CA VAL A 8 -12.11 3.09 12.98
C VAL A 8 -10.87 2.71 12.19
N VAL A 9 -9.86 3.58 12.20
CA VAL A 9 -8.55 3.30 11.60
C VAL A 9 -7.71 2.56 12.61
N CYS A 10 -7.28 1.37 12.25
CA CYS A 10 -6.41 0.51 13.05
C CYS A 10 -5.00 0.50 12.46
N HIS A 11 -4.01 0.17 13.28
CA HIS A 11 -2.63 0.04 12.87
C HIS A 11 -2.00 -1.17 13.57
N ASN A 12 -1.59 -2.16 12.79
CA ASN A 12 -0.88 -3.35 13.25
C ASN A 12 0.62 -3.21 12.93
N PRO A 13 1.49 -3.02 13.94
CA PRO A 13 2.93 -2.83 13.71
C PRO A 13 3.63 -4.03 13.06
N LEU A 14 3.14 -5.26 13.31
CA LEU A 14 3.73 -6.47 12.72
C LEU A 14 3.39 -6.57 11.24
N GLU A 15 2.14 -6.27 10.87
CA GLU A 15 1.76 -6.17 9.45
C GLU A 15 2.45 -4.99 8.79
N ALA A 16 2.63 -3.85 9.47
CA ALA A 16 3.37 -2.72 8.92
C ALA A 16 4.81 -3.09 8.55
N ALA A 17 5.50 -3.84 9.41
CA ALA A 17 6.85 -4.32 9.13
C ALA A 17 6.87 -5.32 7.95
N LYS A 18 5.89 -6.21 7.87
CA LYS A 18 5.75 -7.15 6.76
C LYS A 18 5.47 -6.42 5.44
N ASP A 19 4.51 -5.50 5.42
CA ASP A 19 4.13 -4.72 4.23
C ASP A 19 5.32 -3.89 3.72
N ALA A 20 6.11 -3.32 4.64
CA ALA A 20 7.34 -2.61 4.28
C ALA A 20 8.37 -3.54 3.62
N ALA A 21 8.61 -4.72 4.19
CA ALA A 21 9.52 -5.72 3.62
C ALA A 21 9.04 -6.23 2.24
N ASP A 22 7.75 -6.50 2.09
CA ASP A 22 7.14 -6.94 0.83
C ASP A 22 7.27 -5.84 -0.25
N ARG A 23 7.07 -4.57 0.12
CA ARG A 23 7.30 -3.43 -0.78
C ARG A 23 8.77 -3.32 -1.19
N GLU A 24 9.71 -3.44 -0.25
CA GLU A 24 11.15 -3.39 -0.55
C GLU A 24 11.57 -4.50 -1.52
N ALA A 25 11.10 -5.74 -1.29
CA ALA A 25 11.36 -6.86 -2.18
C ALA A 25 10.77 -6.62 -3.59
N MET A 26 9.56 -6.06 -3.67
CA MET A 26 8.93 -5.70 -4.94
C MET A 26 9.74 -4.62 -5.68
N LEU A 27 10.24 -3.61 -4.98
CA LEU A 27 11.05 -2.54 -5.56
C LEU A 27 12.41 -3.04 -6.04
N ALA A 28 13.05 -3.95 -5.31
CA ALA A 28 14.28 -4.61 -5.76
C ALA A 28 14.04 -5.39 -7.07
N ALA A 29 12.98 -6.21 -7.12
CA ALA A 29 12.61 -6.94 -8.33
C ALA A 29 12.26 -6.01 -9.51
N LEU A 30 11.64 -4.86 -9.22
CA LEU A 30 11.34 -3.84 -10.23
C LEU A 30 12.61 -3.19 -10.77
N GLN A 31 13.54 -2.83 -9.89
CA GLN A 31 14.83 -2.25 -10.26
C GLN A 31 15.64 -3.20 -11.15
N ASP A 32 15.63 -4.50 -10.84
CA ASP A 32 16.27 -5.54 -11.67
C ASP A 32 15.67 -5.62 -13.07
N LYS A 33 14.33 -5.61 -13.16
CA LYS A 33 13.66 -5.64 -14.45
C LYS A 33 13.87 -4.38 -15.27
N LEU A 34 13.91 -3.21 -14.64
CA LEU A 34 14.23 -1.95 -15.34
C LEU A 34 15.62 -2.01 -15.99
N ARG A 35 16.61 -2.65 -15.35
CA ARG A 35 17.94 -2.88 -15.95
C ARG A 35 17.92 -3.81 -17.16
N GLN A 36 17.00 -4.78 -17.18
CA GLN A 36 16.83 -5.73 -18.28
C GLN A 36 16.00 -5.16 -19.45
N GLY A 37 15.40 -3.98 -19.27
CA GLY A 37 14.63 -3.26 -20.27
C GLY A 37 13.13 -3.18 -19.94
N VAL A 38 12.46 -2.21 -20.56
CA VAL A 38 11.09 -1.82 -20.21
C VAL A 38 10.00 -2.75 -20.75
N ARG A 39 10.37 -3.73 -21.60
CA ARG A 39 9.45 -4.61 -22.31
C ARG A 39 8.80 -5.60 -21.32
N GLY A 40 7.49 -5.46 -21.10
CA GLY A 40 6.73 -6.34 -20.20
C GLY A 40 6.53 -5.83 -18.77
N LEU A 41 7.06 -4.66 -18.41
CA LEU A 41 6.84 -4.04 -17.09
C LEU A 41 5.39 -3.58 -16.88
N VAL A 42 4.75 -3.07 -17.95
CA VAL A 42 3.40 -2.50 -17.89
C VAL A 42 2.32 -3.56 -17.63
N GLY A 43 2.59 -4.83 -17.96
CA GLY A 43 1.67 -5.95 -17.72
C GLY A 43 1.60 -6.42 -16.26
N ASN A 44 2.60 -6.07 -15.44
CA ASN A 44 2.60 -6.42 -14.03
C ASN A 44 1.89 -5.31 -13.22
N ARG A 45 0.66 -5.62 -12.75
CA ARG A 45 -0.15 -4.68 -11.96
C ARG A 45 0.57 -4.17 -10.70
N GLY A 46 1.40 -5.00 -10.08
CA GLY A 46 2.18 -4.63 -8.90
C GLY A 46 3.19 -3.54 -9.20
N PHE A 47 3.93 -3.67 -10.30
CA PHE A 47 4.96 -2.71 -10.70
C PHE A 47 4.39 -1.39 -11.21
N ARG A 48 3.26 -1.44 -11.94
CA ARG A 48 2.67 -0.24 -12.55
C ARG A 48 2.38 0.88 -11.56
N ARG A 49 2.08 0.54 -10.29
CA ARG A 49 1.83 1.55 -9.24
C ARG A 49 3.08 2.36 -8.84
N PHE A 50 4.27 1.81 -9.08
CA PHE A 50 5.55 2.40 -8.69
C PHE A 50 6.38 2.86 -9.89
N LEU A 51 5.78 2.92 -11.09
CA LEU A 51 6.48 3.35 -12.30
C LEU A 51 6.09 4.77 -12.66
N LYS A 52 7.10 5.60 -12.93
CA LYS A 52 6.97 6.91 -13.55
C LYS A 52 7.43 6.81 -15.00
N VAL A 53 6.59 7.25 -15.93
CA VAL A 53 6.92 7.30 -17.36
C VAL A 53 7.05 8.75 -17.79
N GLU A 54 8.22 9.14 -18.28
CA GLU A 54 8.51 10.48 -18.76
C GLU A 54 9.10 10.41 -20.16
N LYS A 55 8.34 10.86 -21.17
CA LYS A 55 8.70 10.84 -22.60
C LYS A 55 9.18 9.45 -23.06
N GLU A 56 10.48 9.19 -22.96
CA GLU A 56 11.16 7.97 -23.42
C GLU A 56 11.80 7.16 -22.27
N ALA A 57 11.70 7.64 -21.02
CA ALA A 57 12.29 7.00 -19.85
C ALA A 57 11.22 6.44 -18.92
N VAL A 58 11.49 5.25 -18.37
CA VAL A 58 10.70 4.63 -17.31
C VAL A 58 11.59 4.53 -16.07
N SER A 59 11.11 5.04 -14.94
CA SER A 59 11.82 5.05 -13.67
C SER A 59 10.90 4.68 -12.51
N ILE A 60 11.45 4.45 -11.32
CA ILE A 60 10.65 4.21 -10.11
C ILE A 60 10.11 5.55 -9.59
N ASP A 61 8.80 5.61 -9.37
CA ASP A 61 8.14 6.74 -8.72
C ASP A 61 8.36 6.71 -7.20
N GLN A 62 9.38 7.43 -6.74
CA GLN A 62 9.69 7.56 -5.32
C GLN A 62 8.59 8.24 -4.50
N ALA A 63 7.77 9.09 -5.12
CA ALA A 63 6.65 9.71 -4.43
C ALA A 63 5.52 8.70 -4.21
N ALA A 64 5.23 7.85 -5.20
CA ALA A 64 4.28 6.75 -5.06
C ALA A 64 4.73 5.74 -4.00
N VAL A 65 6.03 5.40 -3.96
CA VAL A 65 6.61 4.53 -2.93
C VAL A 65 6.42 5.10 -1.52
N LYS A 66 6.74 6.39 -1.32
CA LYS A 66 6.53 7.07 -0.04
C LYS A 66 5.06 7.19 0.35
N ALA A 67 4.18 7.38 -0.64
CA ALA A 67 2.74 7.42 -0.39
C ALA A 67 2.22 6.06 0.07
N GLU A 68 2.66 4.97 -0.57
CA GLU A 68 2.26 3.61 -0.20
C GLU A 68 2.69 3.24 1.23
N ALA A 69 3.90 3.61 1.63
CA ALA A 69 4.41 3.37 2.98
C ALA A 69 3.53 3.97 4.09
N ARG A 70 2.69 4.96 3.78
CA ARG A 70 1.76 5.56 4.76
C ARG A 70 0.60 4.62 5.12
N PHE A 71 0.38 3.56 4.35
CA PHE A 71 -0.70 2.60 4.54
C PHE A 71 -0.26 1.28 5.18
N ASP A 72 1.04 1.09 5.41
CA ASP A 72 1.59 -0.13 6.01
C ASP A 72 0.91 -0.47 7.34
N GLY A 73 0.39 -1.70 7.42
CA GLY A 73 -0.32 -2.22 8.58
C GLY A 73 -1.61 -1.48 8.96
N LYS A 74 -2.11 -0.56 8.11
CA LYS A 74 -3.35 0.17 8.37
C LYS A 74 -4.54 -0.49 7.71
N TYR A 75 -5.61 -0.61 8.47
CA TYR A 75 -6.89 -1.10 7.99
C TYR A 75 -8.03 -0.29 8.62
N VAL A 76 -9.19 -0.32 7.98
CA VAL A 76 -10.37 0.43 8.43
C VAL A 76 -11.48 -0.55 8.75
N LEU A 77 -11.98 -0.48 9.98
CA LEU A 77 -13.18 -1.18 10.42
C LEU A 77 -14.38 -0.24 10.29
N ARG A 78 -15.51 -0.78 9.84
CA ARG A 78 -16.77 -0.07 9.77
C ARG A 78 -17.71 -0.66 10.83
N THR A 79 -18.24 0.19 11.70
CA THR A 79 -19.13 -0.23 12.79
C THR A 79 -20.30 0.75 12.93
N ASP A 80 -21.43 0.25 13.40
CA ASP A 80 -22.60 1.03 13.83
C ASP A 80 -22.85 0.91 15.34
N THR A 81 -21.90 0.33 16.08
CA THR A 81 -21.96 0.16 17.53
C THR A 81 -21.55 1.43 18.28
N GLU A 82 -21.98 1.53 19.53
CA GLU A 82 -21.55 2.58 20.47
C GLU A 82 -20.24 2.22 21.20
N LEU A 83 -19.65 1.04 20.89
CA LEU A 83 -18.43 0.59 21.53
C LEU A 83 -17.28 1.60 21.32
N PRO A 84 -16.37 1.72 22.30
CA PRO A 84 -15.12 2.44 22.13
C PRO A 84 -14.28 1.89 20.97
N ALA A 85 -13.49 2.75 20.32
CA ALA A 85 -12.68 2.35 19.17
C ALA A 85 -11.70 1.20 19.48
N ALA A 86 -11.15 1.15 20.69
CA ALA A 86 -10.25 0.09 21.13
C ALA A 86 -10.94 -1.28 21.21
N GLU A 87 -12.21 -1.32 21.61
CA GLU A 87 -13.00 -2.57 21.66
C GLU A 87 -13.42 -3.02 20.27
N VAL A 88 -13.77 -2.07 19.39
CA VAL A 88 -14.06 -2.38 17.98
C VAL A 88 -12.84 -2.96 17.26
N ALA A 89 -11.64 -2.49 17.61
CA ALA A 89 -10.38 -2.91 16.97
C ALA A 89 -9.96 -4.37 17.27
N VAL A 90 -10.58 -5.02 18.24
CA VAL A 90 -10.27 -6.40 18.67
C VAL A 90 -11.38 -7.42 18.38
N GLN A 91 -12.43 -7.02 17.65
CA GLN A 91 -13.53 -7.90 17.25
C GLN A 91 -13.18 -8.86 16.12
#